data_AF-A0A538SME0-F1
#
_entry.id   AF-A0A538SME0-F1
#
_cell.length_a   1.000
_cell.length_b   1.000
_cell.length_c   1.000
_cell.angle_alpha   90.00
_cell.angle_beta   90.00
_cell.angle_gamma   90.00
#
_symmetry.space_group_name_H-M   'P 1'
#
loop_
_entity.id
_entity.type
_entity.pdbx_description
1 polymer ?
#
loop_
_entity_poly.entity_id
_entity_poly.type
_entity_poly.pdbx_seq_one_letter_code
_entity_poly.pdbx_strand_id
1 'polypeptide(L)'
;MVPAALLGLDLKAFAESATRAAEACAAPDPARNDALRLGAFLGAAARAGRDKLTLLTSPSLRPLGYWIEQLVAESTGKEGIGIIPVEGEPPGFARY
;
A
#
# COMPACT_ATOMS: atom_id res chain seq x y z
N MET A 1 11.18 -7.87 12.33
CA MET A 1 11.06 -7.67 13.80
C MET A 1 12.41 -7.47 14.50
N VAL A 2 13.41 -8.34 14.30
CA VAL A 2 14.72 -8.24 14.99
C VAL A 2 15.40 -6.85 14.85
N PRO A 3 15.51 -6.24 13.65
CA PRO A 3 16.11 -4.90 13.53
C PRO A 3 15.36 -3.83 14.34
N ALA A 4 14.03 -3.89 14.36
CA ALA A 4 13.22 -2.95 15.13
C ALA A 4 13.43 -3.09 16.64
N ALA A 5 13.59 -4.33 17.14
CA ALA A 5 13.93 -4.58 18.55
C ALA A 5 15.28 -3.97 18.93
N LEU A 6 16.29 -4.15 18.07
CA LEU A 6 17.64 -3.61 18.27
C LEU A 6 17.65 -2.07 18.28
N LEU A 7 16.72 -1.44 17.56
CA LEU A 7 16.51 0.01 17.56
C LEU A 7 15.67 0.49 18.77
N GLY A 8 15.24 -0.41 19.66
CA GLY A 8 14.48 -0.06 20.85
C GLY A 8 13.00 0.27 20.61
N LEU A 9 12.43 -0.13 19.47
CA LEU A 9 11.01 0.07 19.20
C LEU A 9 10.14 -0.83 20.07
N ASP A 10 8.99 -0.30 20.53
CA ASP A 10 7.99 -1.10 21.24
C ASP A 10 7.28 -2.06 20.27
N LEU A 11 7.78 -3.29 20.22
CA LEU A 11 7.26 -4.31 19.33
C LEU A 11 5.88 -4.81 19.75
N LYS A 12 5.54 -4.71 21.03
CA LYS A 12 4.23 -5.13 21.53
C LYS A 12 3.16 -4.16 21.04
N ALA A 13 3.39 -2.86 21.25
CA ALA A 13 2.49 -1.82 20.76
C ALA A 13 2.34 -1.88 19.22
N PHE A 14 3.45 -2.12 18.50
CA PHE A 14 3.42 -2.30 17.05
C PHE A 14 2.56 -3.49 16.63
N ALA A 15 2.76 -4.67 17.23
CA ALA A 15 2.00 -5.88 16.92
C ALA A 15 0.51 -5.70 17.23
N GLU A 16 0.17 -5.12 18.38
CA GLU A 16 -1.22 -4.83 18.74
C GLU A 16 -1.89 -3.87 17.75
N SER A 17 -1.17 -2.86 17.26
CA SER A 17 -1.67 -1.97 16.22
C SER A 17 -1.89 -2.70 14.89
N ALA A 18 -0.97 -3.59 14.51
CA ALA A 18 -1.09 -4.40 13.30
C ALA A 18 -2.29 -5.36 13.39
N THR A 19 -2.54 -5.99 14.54
CA THR A 19 -3.71 -6.84 14.77
C THR A 19 -5.01 -6.06 14.60
N ARG A 20 -5.14 -4.87 15.22
CA ARG A 20 -6.34 -4.04 15.05
C ARG A 20 -6.56 -3.63 13.59
N ALA A 21 -5.49 -3.29 12.88
CA ALA A 21 -5.59 -2.97 11.45
C ALA A 21 -6.05 -4.18 10.63
N ALA A 22 -5.51 -5.37 10.90
CA ALA A 22 -5.90 -6.61 10.22
C ALA A 22 -7.38 -6.96 10.49
N GLU A 23 -7.85 -6.79 11.73
CA GLU A 23 -9.26 -6.99 12.10
C GLU A 23 -10.19 -6.03 11.36
N ALA A 24 -9.83 -4.75 11.25
CA ALA A 24 -10.59 -3.78 10.47
C ALA A 24 -10.66 -4.15 8.99
N CYS A 25 -9.55 -4.66 8.44
CA CYS A 25 -9.48 -5.16 7.05
C CYS A 25 -10.21 -6.49 6.82
N ALA A 26 -10.68 -7.18 7.86
CA ALA A 26 -11.39 -8.45 7.75
C ALA A 26 -12.91 -8.30 7.60
N ALA A 27 -13.44 -7.08 7.71
CA ALA A 27 -14.87 -6.84 7.56
C ALA A 27 -15.33 -7.19 6.12
N PRO A 28 -16.34 -8.07 5.95
CA PRO A 28 -16.78 -8.48 4.61
C PRO A 28 -17.59 -7.39 3.88
N ASP A 29 -18.20 -6.47 4.64
CA ASP A 29 -18.93 -5.33 4.12
C ASP A 29 -17.93 -4.26 3.61
N PRO A 30 -17.91 -3.95 2.31
CA PRO A 30 -17.02 -2.92 1.77
C PRO A 30 -17.20 -1.56 2.44
N ALA A 31 -18.42 -1.20 2.88
CA ALA A 31 -18.65 0.09 3.54
C ALA A 31 -17.89 0.23 4.87
N ARG A 32 -17.42 -0.89 5.44
CA ARG A 32 -16.68 -0.97 6.70
C ARG A 32 -15.24 -1.44 6.51
N ASN A 33 -14.79 -1.61 5.28
CA ASN A 33 -13.46 -2.15 4.96
C ASN A 33 -12.74 -1.27 3.93
N ASP A 34 -11.95 -0.33 4.43
CA ASP A 34 -11.21 0.60 3.57
C ASP A 34 -10.13 -0.08 2.73
N ALA A 35 -9.54 -1.18 3.22
CA ALA A 35 -8.55 -1.95 2.44
C ALA A 35 -9.21 -2.64 1.24
N LEU A 36 -10.40 -3.22 1.42
CA LEU A 36 -11.18 -3.79 0.32
C LEU A 36 -11.58 -2.72 -0.70
N ARG A 37 -12.04 -1.55 -0.24
CA ARG A 37 -12.38 -0.41 -1.11
C ARG A 37 -11.17 0.06 -1.91
N LEU A 38 -10.01 0.20 -1.26
CA LEU A 38 -8.77 0.60 -1.91
C LEU A 38 -8.33 -0.43 -2.96
N GLY A 39 -8.32 -1.71 -2.62
CA GLY A 39 -7.97 -2.79 -3.55
C GLY A 39 -8.90 -2.85 -4.76
N ALA A 40 -10.21 -2.71 -4.53
CA ALA A 40 -11.20 -2.66 -5.60
C ALA A 40 -11.01 -1.44 -6.52
N PHE A 41 -10.72 -0.27 -5.95
CA PHE A 41 -10.43 0.94 -6.71
C PHE A 41 -9.18 0.77 -7.60
N LEU A 42 -8.08 0.27 -7.03
CA LEU A 42 -6.83 0.03 -7.76
C LEU A 42 -7.02 -1.01 -8.87
N GLY A 43 -7.71 -2.12 -8.57
CA GLY A 43 -7.99 -3.16 -9.57
C GLY A 43 -8.91 -2.68 -10.70
N ALA A 44 -9.93 -1.88 -10.39
CA ALA A 44 -10.81 -1.29 -11.41
C ALA A 44 -10.05 -0.28 -12.29
N ALA A 45 -9.19 0.56 -11.69
CA ALA A 45 -8.36 1.51 -12.42
C ALA A 45 -7.38 0.80 -13.37
N ALA A 46 -6.69 -0.23 -12.90
CA ALA A 46 -5.78 -1.03 -13.73
C ALA A 46 -6.51 -1.68 -14.91
N ARG A 47 -7.70 -2.26 -14.68
CA ARG A 47 -8.55 -2.82 -15.75
C ARG A 47 -9.04 -1.77 -16.77
N ALA A 48 -9.11 -0.51 -16.37
CA ALA A 48 -9.43 0.62 -17.23
C ALA A 48 -8.20 1.25 -17.92
N GLY A 49 -7.02 0.62 -17.84
CA GLY A 49 -5.77 1.10 -18.44
C GLY A 49 -5.06 2.19 -17.62
N ARG A 50 -5.44 2.39 -16.35
CA ARG A 50 -4.77 3.28 -15.39
C ARG A 50 -4.04 2.41 -14.36
N ASP A 51 -3.02 1.72 -14.81
CA ASP A 51 -2.25 0.73 -14.04
C ASP A 51 -1.07 1.33 -13.26
N LYS A 52 -0.72 2.60 -13.49
CA LYS A 52 0.34 3.28 -12.76
C LYS A 52 -0.14 3.83 -11.41
N LEU A 53 0.55 3.46 -10.32
CA LEU A 53 0.29 3.91 -8.96
C LEU A 53 1.44 4.79 -8.45
N THR A 54 1.25 6.10 -8.43
CA THR A 54 2.23 7.03 -7.85
C THR A 54 2.09 7.10 -6.33
N LEU A 55 3.18 6.90 -5.59
CA LEU A 55 3.25 7.00 -4.13
C LEU A 55 3.93 8.31 -3.74
N LEU A 56 3.17 9.21 -3.12
CA LEU A 56 3.67 10.47 -2.59
C LEU A 56 3.80 10.37 -1.08
N THR A 57 5.03 10.44 -0.58
CA THR A 57 5.34 10.36 0.86
C THR A 57 6.15 11.56 1.32
N SER A 58 6.03 11.94 2.59
CA SER A 58 6.95 12.92 3.18
C SER A 58 8.37 12.33 3.20
N PRO A 59 9.44 13.16 3.22
CA PRO A 59 10.82 12.66 3.19
C PRO A 59 11.14 11.58 4.24
N SER A 60 10.57 11.69 5.44
CA SER A 60 10.71 10.72 6.53
C SER A 60 10.05 9.35 6.27
N LEU A 61 9.06 9.29 5.37
CA LEU A 61 8.29 8.10 5.04
C LEU A 61 8.71 7.47 3.72
N ARG A 62 9.71 8.02 3.04
CA ARG A 62 10.22 7.46 1.78
C ARG A 62 10.56 5.95 1.85
N PRO A 63 11.20 5.45 2.92
CA PRO A 63 11.44 4.00 3.04
C PRO A 63 10.16 3.16 3.06
N LEU A 64 9.07 3.69 3.62
CA LEU A 64 7.75 3.05 3.56
C LEU A 64 7.22 3.04 2.13
N GLY A 65 7.41 4.13 1.38
CA GLY A 65 7.06 4.20 -0.04
C GLY A 65 7.73 3.09 -0.86
N TYR A 66 9.04 2.90 -0.71
CA TYR A 66 9.76 1.81 -1.37
C TYR A 66 9.25 0.42 -0.96
N TRP A 67 8.93 0.23 0.32
CA TRP A 67 8.35 -1.04 0.78
C TRP A 67 6.98 -1.32 0.15
N ILE A 68 6.11 -0.30 0.03
CA ILE A 68 4.81 -0.42 -0.65
C ILE A 68 4.99 -0.69 -2.15
N GLU A 69 5.95 -0.01 -2.79
CA GLU A 69 6.28 -0.21 -4.20
C GLU A 69 6.62 -1.67 -4.47
N GLN A 70 7.55 -2.24 -3.68
CA GLN A 70 7.90 -3.65 -3.78
C GLN A 70 6.67 -4.54 -3.55
N LEU A 71 5.91 -4.30 -2.48
CA LEU A 71 4.74 -5.10 -2.12
C LEU A 71 3.73 -5.19 -3.28
N VAL A 72 3.37 -4.05 -3.88
CA VAL A 72 2.38 -4.00 -4.95
C VAL A 72 2.93 -4.59 -6.24
N ALA A 73 4.17 -4.28 -6.60
CA ALA A 73 4.81 -4.77 -7.81
C ALA A 73 4.93 -6.29 -7.80
N GLU A 74 5.43 -6.89 -6.71
CA GLU A 74 5.60 -8.34 -6.61
C GLU A 74 4.28 -9.10 -6.48
N SER A 75 3.27 -8.50 -5.86
CA SER A 75 1.96 -9.14 -5.65
C SER A 75 1.09 -9.13 -6.90
N THR A 76 1.15 -8.04 -7.68
CA THR A 76 0.25 -7.85 -8.84
C THR A 76 0.93 -8.14 -10.18
N GLY A 77 2.26 -7.99 -10.26
CA GLY A 77 3.07 -8.26 -11.44
C GLY A 77 3.20 -9.76 -11.72
N LYS A 78 2.19 -10.35 -12.37
CA LYS A 78 2.13 -11.78 -12.72
C LYS A 78 1.68 -11.92 -14.16
N GLU A 79 2.21 -12.92 -14.88
CA GLU A 79 1.72 -13.31 -16.21
C GLU A 79 1.62 -12.16 -17.23
N GLY A 80 2.49 -11.15 -17.11
CA GLY A 80 2.51 -9.99 -18.01
C GLY A 80 1.44 -8.92 -17.71
N ILE A 81 0.73 -9.03 -16.60
CA ILE A 81 -0.20 -8.01 -16.08
C ILE A 81 0.28 -7.51 -14.71
N GLY A 82 -0.17 -6.32 -14.30
CA GLY A 82 0.10 -5.80 -12.96
C GLY A 82 -0.14 -4.31 -12.81
N ILE A 83 -0.09 -3.84 -11.58
CA ILE A 83 -0.03 -2.41 -11.25
C ILE A 83 1.45 -2.02 -11.23
N ILE A 84 1.78 -0.85 -11.78
CA ILE A 84 3.13 -0.28 -11.81
C ILE A 84 3.23 0.78 -10.70
N PRO A 85 3.67 0.41 -9.48
CA PRO A 85 3.90 1.39 -8.43
C PRO A 85 5.19 2.17 -8.68
N VAL A 86 5.19 3.46 -8.34
CA VAL A 86 6.35 4.36 -8.43
C VAL A 86 6.38 5.30 -7.24
N GLU A 87 7.39 5.19 -6.40
CA GLU A 87 7.71 6.15 -5.34
C GLU A 87 8.41 7.39 -5.92
N GLY A 88 7.97 8.56 -5.48
CA GLY A 88 8.73 9.80 -5.74
C GLY A 88 8.63 10.36 -7.16
N GLU A 89 7.69 9.90 -7.98
CA GLU A 89 7.34 10.60 -9.22
C GLU A 89 6.76 11.98 -8.89
N PRO A 90 7.07 13.04 -9.69
CA PRO A 90 6.38 14.31 -9.57
C PRO A 90 4.85 14.12 -9.64
N PRO A 91 4.06 14.86 -8.84
CA PRO A 91 2.61 14.79 -8.93
C PRO A 91 2.16 15.01 -10.38
N GLY A 92 1.36 14.09 -10.91
CA GLY A 92 0.83 14.20 -12.27
C GLY A 92 -0.05 15.44 -12.43
N PHE A 93 -0.17 15.94 -13.66
CA PHE A 93 -1.13 16.99 -13.97
C PHE A 93 -2.55 16.44 -13.81
N ALA A 94 -3.35 17.02 -12.91
CA ALA A 94 -4.77 16.70 -12.83
C ALA A 94 -5.43 17.13 -14.15
N ARG A 95 -5.72 16.16 -15.03
CA ARG A 95 -6.61 16.36 -16.16
C ARG A 95 -8.04 16.14 -15.66
N TYR A 96 -8.70 17.25 -15.33
CA TYR A 96 -10.15 17.31 -15.13
C TYR A 96 -10.87 17.13 -16.47
#